data_AF-A0A5K1H9G0-F1
#
_entry.id   AF-A0A5K1H9G0-F1
#
_cell.length_a   1.000
_cell.length_b   1.000
_cell.length_c   1.000
_cell.angle_alpha   90.00
_cell.angle_beta   90.00
_cell.angle_gamma   90.00
#
_symmetry.space_group_name_H-M   'P 1'
#
loop_
_entity.id
_entity.type
_entity.pdbx_description
1 polymer ?
#
loop_
_entity_poly.entity_id
_entity_poly.type
_entity_poly.pdbx_seq_one_letter_code
_entity_poly.pdbx_strand_id
1 'polypeptide(L)' 'LNLTKIEQLGSGAVYCQVIDVIHSGAVNMAKVNWKAKNDYEFIHNLRILQDAFKKIGIKRYVE' A
#
# COMPACT_ATOMS: atom_id res chain seq x y z
N LEU A 1 9.43 -10.68 -3.83
CA LEU A 1 9.82 -9.73 -2.75
C LEU A 1 10.92 -10.36 -1.93
N ASN A 2 12.03 -9.66 -1.70
CA ASN A 2 13.10 -10.13 -0.82
C ASN A 2 13.20 -9.13 0.35
N LEU A 3 12.26 -9.24 1.30
CA LEU A 3 12.19 -8.37 2.47
C LEU A 3 13.06 -8.98 3.56
N THR A 4 14.11 -8.28 3.96
CA THR A 4 15.04 -8.72 5.03
C THR A 4 14.84 -7.93 6.33
N LYS A 5 14.12 -6.81 6.28
CA LYS A 5 13.82 -5.97 7.44
C LYS A 5 12.37 -5.53 7.47
N ILE A 6 11.82 -5.44 8.67
CA ILE A 6 10.45 -4.98 8.94
C ILE A 6 10.23 -3.54 8.46
N GLU A 7 11.27 -2.71 8.53
CA GLU A 7 11.25 -1.31 8.09
C GLU A 7 10.90 -1.15 6.61
N GLN A 8 11.16 -2.17 5.78
CA GLN A 8 10.80 -2.15 4.36
C GLN A 8 9.28 -2.19 4.13
N LEU A 9 8.49 -2.60 5.13
CA LEU A 9 7.02 -2.48 5.10
C LEU A 9 6.56 -1.03 5.22
N GLY A 10 7.39 -0.13 5.75
CA GLY A 10 7.10 1.31 5.84
C GLY A 10 6.85 1.96 4.47
N SER A 11 7.27 1.30 3.39
CA SER A 11 7.05 1.77 2.01
C SER A 11 5.58 1.78 1.55
N GLY A 12 4.66 1.12 2.25
CA GLY A 12 3.24 1.06 1.86
C GLY A 12 2.93 0.06 0.72
N ALA A 13 3.93 -0.36 -0.06
CA ALA A 13 3.74 -1.22 -1.23
C ALA A 13 3.29 -2.64 -0.87
N VAL A 14 3.85 -3.21 0.21
CA VAL A 14 3.47 -4.54 0.70
C VAL A 14 2.03 -4.55 1.19
N TYR A 15 1.59 -3.49 1.89
CA TYR A 15 0.20 -3.37 2.34
C TYR A 15 -0.77 -3.29 1.17
N CYS A 16 -0.42 -2.54 0.12
CA CYS A 16 -1.19 -2.50 -1.12
C CYS A 16 -1.37 -3.91 -1.71
N GLN A 17 -0.31 -4.72 -1.75
CA GLN A 17 -0.40 -6.09 -2.23
C GLN A 17 -1.27 -6.99 -1.35
N VAL A 18 -1.13 -6.88 -0.03
CA VAL A 18 -1.95 -7.68 0.90
C VAL A 18 -3.43 -7.39 0.70
N ILE A 19 -3.80 -6.11 0.57
CA ILE A 19 -5.19 -5.73 0.30
C ILE A 19 -5.66 -6.21 -1.07
N ASP A 20 -4.83 -6.18 -2.11
CA ASP A 20 -5.19 -6.71 -3.43
C ASP A 20 -5.40 -8.23 -3.41
N VAL A 21 -4.63 -8.97 -2.61
CA VAL A 21 -4.81 -10.43 -2.46
C VAL A 21 -6.10 -10.77 -1.71
N ILE A 22 -6.46 -9.98 -0.70
CA ILE A 22 -7.70 -10.19 0.09
C ILE A 22 -8.93 -9.71 -0.71
N HIS A 23 -8.79 -8.60 -1.44
CA HIS A 23 -9.83 -7.96 -2.22
C HIS A 23 -9.30 -7.65 -3.63
N SER A 24 -9.37 -8.66 -4.50
CA SER A 24 -8.91 -8.58 -5.89
C SER A 24 -9.48 -7.35 -6.60
N GLY A 25 -8.62 -6.44 -7.05
CA GLY A 25 -9.01 -5.24 -7.78
C GLY A 25 -9.39 -4.03 -6.92
N ALA A 26 -9.29 -4.13 -5.59
CA ALA A 26 -9.46 -2.96 -4.71
C ALA A 26 -8.31 -1.95 -4.84
N VAL A 27 -7.11 -2.43 -5.17
CA VAL A 27 -5.88 -1.63 -5.21
C VAL A 27 -5.41 -1.47 -6.65
N ASN A 28 -5.05 -0.25 -7.03
CA ASN A 28 -4.43 -0.02 -8.34
C ASN A 28 -2.93 -0.33 -8.28
N MET A 29 -2.60 -1.62 -8.43
CA MET A 29 -1.23 -2.13 -8.34
C MET A 29 -0.27 -1.53 -9.39
N ALA A 30 -0.79 -1.04 -10.52
CA ALA A 30 0.01 -0.34 -11.53
C ALA A 30 0.52 1.03 -11.06
N LYS A 31 -0.15 1.64 -10.07
CA LYS A 31 0.26 2.92 -9.47
C LYS A 31 1.18 2.75 -8.26
N VAL A 32 1.30 1.53 -7.72
CA VAL A 32 2.10 1.26 -6.52
C VAL A 32 3.59 1.34 -6.86
N ASN A 33 4.32 2.14 -6.10
CA ASN A 33 5.76 2.27 -6.24
C ASN A 33 6.49 1.25 -5.36
N TRP A 34 6.92 0.15 -5.98
CA TRP A 34 7.64 -0.95 -5.32
C TRP A 34 9.07 -0.63 -4.91
N LYS A 35 9.65 0.44 -5.44
CA LYS A 35 11.03 0.87 -5.17
C LYS A 35 11.08 2.13 -4.32
N ALA A 36 9.97 2.50 -3.67
CA ALA A 36 9.90 3.67 -2.80
C ALA A 36 11.01 3.62 -1.73
N LYS A 37 11.80 4.69 -1.66
CA LYS A 37 12.89 4.87 -0.68
C LYS A 37 12.73 6.13 0.15
N ASN A 38 11.99 7.11 -0.37
CA ASN A 38 11.83 8.42 0.26
C ASN A 38 10.40 8.60 0.82
N ASP A 39 10.25 9.42 1.85
CA ASP A 39 8.97 9.67 2.54
C ASP A 39 7.84 10.09 1.59
N TYR A 40 8.12 10.93 0.60
CA TYR A 40 7.10 11.34 -0.38
C TYR A 40 6.57 10.17 -1.24
N GLU A 41 7.41 9.16 -1.49
CA GLU A 41 7.01 7.95 -2.21
C GLU A 41 6.17 7.02 -1.32
N PHE A 42 6.43 7.03 0.00
CA PHE A 42 5.62 6.31 0.98
C PHE A 42 4.22 6.91 1.06
N ILE A 43 4.11 8.24 1.10
CA ILE A 43 2.82 8.96 1.08
C ILE A 43 1.99 8.58 -0.16
N HIS A 44 2.63 8.48 -1.33
CA HIS A 44 1.96 8.07 -2.57
C HIS A 44 1.35 6.65 -2.44
N ASN A 45 2.13 5.69 -1.93
CA ASN A 45 1.65 4.32 -1.72
C ASN A 45 0.55 4.25 -0.66
N LEU A 46 0.68 4.99 0.45
CA LEU A 46 -0.34 5.06 1.50
C LEU A 46 -1.64 5.69 0.98
N ARG A 47 -1.57 6.67 0.07
CA ARG A 47 -2.76 7.25 -0.56
C ARG A 47 -3.50 6.26 -1.45
N ILE A 48 -2.77 5.39 -2.15
CA ILE A 48 -3.36 4.28 -2.92
C ILE A 48 -4.05 3.28 -1.98
N LEU A 49 -3.41 2.96 -0.86
CA LEU A 49 -3.97 2.08 0.17
C LEU A 49 -5.27 2.66 0.76
N GLN A 50 -5.29 3.96 1.06
CA GLN A 50 -6.49 4.65 1.56
C GLN A 50 -7.63 4.63 0.53
N ASP A 51 -7.34 4.81 -0.76
CA ASP A 51 -8.34 4.70 -1.83
C ASP A 51 -8.93 3.29 -1.91
N ALA A 52 -8.08 2.27 -1.78
CA ALA A 52 -8.52 0.88 -1.71
C ALA A 52 -9.40 0.62 -0.48
N PHE A 53 -9.02 1.12 0.69
CA PHE A 53 -9.85 1.00 1.90
C PHE A 53 -11.22 1.67 1.75
N LYS A 54 -11.29 2.84 1.11
CA LYS A 54 -12.56 3.51 0.79
C LYS A 54 -13.44 2.65 -0.12
N LYS A 55 -12.86 1.99 -1.14
CA LYS A 55 -13.60 1.09 -2.04
C LYS A 55 -14.15 -0.15 -1.33
N ILE A 56 -13.39 -0.69 -0.38
CA ILE A 56 -13.79 -1.87 0.41
C ILE A 56 -14.77 -1.48 1.53
N GLY A 57 -14.93 -0.18 1.83
CA GLY A 57 -15.77 0.29 2.94
C GLY A 57 -15.10 0.19 4.31
N ILE A 58 -13.77 0.02 4.35
CA ILE A 58 -13.00 -0.04 5.59
C ILE A 58 -12.80 1.38 6.11
N LYS A 59 -13.53 1.75 7.17
CA LYS A 59 -13.38 3.00 7.92
C LYS A 59 -12.23 2.93 8.95
N ARG A 60 -11.09 2.35 8.60
CA ARG A 60 -9.87 2.48 9.40
C ARG A 60 -9.08 3.68 8.89
N TYR A 61 -8.83 4.65 9.77
CA TYR A 61 -7.88 5.72 9.50
C TYR A 61 -6.46 5.16 9.57
N VAL A 62 -5.66 5.42 8.55
CA VAL A 62 -4.23 5.08 8.51
C VAL A 62 -3.50 6.42 8.44
N GLU A 63 -2.81 6.76 9.54
CA GLU A 63 -1.94 7.93 9.72
C GLU A 63 -0.70 7.86 8.81
#